data_AF-A0A4P9XUJ0-F1
#
_entry.id   AF-A0A4P9XUJ0-F1
#
_cell.length_a   1.000
_cell.length_b   1.000
_cell.length_c   1.000
_cell.angle_alpha   90.00
_cell.angle_beta   90.00
_cell.angle_gamma   90.00
#
_symmetry.space_group_name_H-M   'P 1'
#
loop_
_entity.id
_entity.type
_entity.pdbx_description
1 polymer ?
#
loop_
_entity_poly.entity_id
_entity_poly.type
_entity_poly.pdbx_seq_one_letter_code
_entity_poly.pdbx_strand_id
1 'polypeptide(L)'
;MTTTTPGADYEGRPMLIFCACHLPDPQTADYDVLLEYLDQFVENDYTVVLFSGGARFRPGWSWLFRAYNQLGRKYKKNLKRLYVVHPSIWVRLLMDMMKAVISPKFARKLTYVSTLSGLATEIPLRQIELPPAVYQYNLKYESSVTYPPARSIKQPCMFKRPLDEIMGEDGAHGYPLVVVECVEVLRKYGRWMSLNHEGIFRKSASSGDLKQLRAAFDNGKCDLVDLETQDSSTIAVLLKLFFHELPVPLFSTSTYEAIRQLPVSQELDVQIRYVQQTLLAPMPRTAFLLVRYVFGLLYQVAQNAHFNLMTSHNLAIVWAPNLV
;
A
#
# COMPACT_ATOMS: atom_id res chain seq x y z
N MET A 1 -19.68 -1.90 3.06
CA MET A 1 -18.96 -2.22 1.82
C MET A 1 -17.57 -1.61 1.93
N THR A 2 -16.50 -2.37 1.76
CA THR A 2 -15.16 -1.79 1.75
C THR A 2 -14.78 -1.43 0.32
N THR A 3 -14.92 -0.15 -0.02
CA THR A 3 -14.01 0.53 -0.95
C THR A 3 -12.65 0.57 -0.26
N THR A 4 -11.84 -0.47 -0.42
CA THR A 4 -10.49 -0.47 0.15
C THR A 4 -9.62 0.47 -0.68
N THR A 5 -9.22 1.61 -0.12
CA THR A 5 -8.07 2.39 -0.57
C THR A 5 -7.24 2.79 0.64
N PRO A 6 -5.90 2.65 0.54
CA PRO A 6 -5.11 3.52 -0.34
C PRO A 6 -4.23 2.72 -1.30
N GLY A 7 -4.45 2.92 -2.59
CA GLY A 7 -3.59 2.39 -3.62
C GLY A 7 -3.65 3.24 -4.88
N ALA A 8 -2.50 3.47 -5.51
CA ALA A 8 -2.38 4.21 -6.76
C ALA A 8 -1.98 3.28 -7.91
N ASP A 9 -2.44 3.57 -9.13
CA ASP A 9 -1.91 2.87 -10.30
C ASP A 9 -0.45 3.27 -10.56
N TYR A 10 0.20 2.63 -11.54
CA TYR A 10 1.60 2.96 -11.90
C TYR A 10 1.80 4.42 -12.35
N GLU A 11 0.73 5.17 -12.61
CA GLU A 11 0.74 6.58 -13.00
C GLU A 11 0.41 7.50 -11.81
N GLY A 12 0.31 6.97 -10.58
CA GLY A 12 0.05 7.73 -9.35
C GLY A 12 -1.44 8.05 -9.12
N ARG A 13 -2.36 7.49 -9.91
CA ARG A 13 -3.79 7.81 -9.80
C ARG A 13 -4.49 6.95 -8.76
N PRO A 14 -5.42 7.51 -7.95
CA PRO A 14 -6.19 6.72 -7.00
C PRO A 14 -6.95 5.58 -7.70
N MET A 15 -6.92 4.39 -7.09
CA MET A 15 -7.62 3.21 -7.59
C MET A 15 -8.86 2.89 -6.75
N LEU A 16 -10.03 2.93 -7.36
CA LEU A 16 -11.28 2.50 -6.73
C LEU A 16 -11.48 0.99 -6.92
N ILE A 17 -11.48 0.26 -5.81
CA ILE A 17 -11.59 -1.20 -5.79
C ILE A 17 -13.01 -1.64 -5.46
N PHE A 18 -13.63 -2.39 -6.36
CA PHE A 18 -14.96 -2.97 -6.19
C PHE A 18 -14.88 -4.49 -6.18
N CYS A 19 -15.26 -5.10 -5.06
CA CYS A 19 -15.33 -6.56 -4.92
C CYS A 19 -16.78 -7.04 -4.96
N ALA A 20 -17.16 -7.77 -6.01
CA ALA A 20 -18.53 -8.22 -6.19
C ALA A 20 -18.99 -9.24 -5.12
N CYS A 21 -18.04 -9.92 -4.46
CA CYS A 21 -18.32 -10.80 -3.32
C CYS A 21 -18.88 -10.08 -2.09
N HIS A 22 -18.75 -8.76 -2.01
CA HIS A 22 -19.27 -7.92 -0.93
C HIS A 22 -20.56 -7.18 -1.29
N LEU A 23 -21.16 -7.47 -2.45
CA LEU A 23 -22.45 -6.89 -2.81
C LEU A 23 -23.53 -7.42 -1.85
N PRO A 24 -24.28 -6.52 -1.17
CA PRO A 24 -25.33 -6.90 -0.24
C PRO A 24 -26.56 -7.39 -1.00
N ASP A 25 -27.52 -7.96 -0.29
CA ASP A 25 -28.78 -8.37 -0.90
C ASP A 25 -29.54 -7.12 -1.44
N PRO A 26 -29.89 -7.08 -2.74
CA PRO A 26 -30.70 -6.02 -3.36
C PRO A 26 -32.06 -5.81 -2.72
N GLN A 27 -32.58 -6.80 -1.98
CA GLN A 27 -33.87 -6.68 -1.30
C GLN A 27 -33.77 -5.92 0.04
N THR A 28 -32.58 -5.85 0.63
CA THR A 28 -32.39 -5.31 1.99
C THR A 28 -31.48 -4.08 2.05
N ALA A 29 -30.72 -3.80 0.99
CA ALA A 29 -29.76 -2.70 0.95
C ALA A 29 -30.10 -1.72 -0.17
N ASP A 30 -30.04 -0.43 0.17
CA ASP A 30 -30.10 0.64 -0.82
C ASP A 30 -28.73 0.78 -1.49
N TYR A 31 -28.71 0.53 -2.80
CA TYR A 31 -27.51 0.65 -3.59
C TYR A 31 -27.23 2.11 -4.01
N ASP A 32 -28.16 3.05 -3.83
CA ASP A 32 -27.94 4.45 -4.20
C ASP A 32 -26.89 5.13 -3.28
N VAL A 33 -26.75 4.63 -2.04
CA VAL A 33 -25.67 5.00 -1.11
C VAL A 33 -24.27 4.72 -1.70
N LEU A 34 -24.14 3.76 -2.63
CA LEU A 34 -22.87 3.50 -3.32
C LEU A 34 -22.43 4.66 -4.21
N LEU A 35 -23.40 5.38 -4.79
CA LEU A 35 -23.13 6.47 -5.72
C LEU A 35 -22.62 7.71 -4.97
N GLU A 36 -23.12 7.96 -3.76
CA GLU A 36 -22.66 9.07 -2.91
C GLU A 36 -21.20 8.89 -2.46
N TYR A 37 -20.76 7.66 -2.17
CA TYR A 37 -19.36 7.39 -1.84
C TYR A 37 -18.41 7.61 -3.02
N LEU A 38 -18.87 7.37 -4.25
CA LEU A 38 -18.07 7.60 -5.45
C LEU A 38 -17.78 9.08 -5.69
N ASP A 39 -18.67 9.98 -5.26
CA ASP A 39 -18.52 11.41 -5.50
C ASP A 39 -17.24 12.02 -4.90
N GLN A 40 -16.77 11.47 -3.78
CA GLN A 40 -15.55 11.94 -3.09
C GLN A 40 -14.27 11.73 -3.91
N PHE A 41 -14.27 10.79 -4.86
CA PHE A 41 -13.06 10.38 -5.61
C PHE A 41 -13.07 10.82 -7.07
N VAL A 42 -14.23 11.23 -7.57
CA VAL A 42 -14.47 11.43 -9.00
C VAL A 42 -14.02 12.81 -9.50
N GLU A 43 -13.64 13.71 -8.60
CA GLU A 43 -13.13 15.04 -8.97
C GLU A 43 -11.76 14.97 -9.66
N ASN A 44 -10.95 13.96 -9.35
CA ASN A 44 -9.60 13.76 -9.88
C ASN A 44 -9.51 12.59 -10.87
N ASP A 45 -8.42 12.50 -11.64
CA ASP A 45 -8.16 11.37 -12.54
C ASP A 45 -8.01 10.06 -11.75
N TYR A 46 -8.77 9.02 -12.09
CA TYR A 46 -8.82 7.78 -11.30
C TYR A 46 -8.86 6.50 -12.15
N THR A 47 -8.53 5.38 -11.52
CA THR A 47 -8.60 4.04 -12.09
C THR A 47 -9.61 3.20 -11.31
N VAL A 48 -10.37 2.34 -11.96
CA VAL A 48 -11.33 1.43 -11.31
C VAL A 48 -10.90 -0.01 -11.52
N VAL A 49 -11.00 -0.83 -10.49
CA VAL A 49 -10.77 -2.27 -10.54
C VAL A 49 -12.00 -3.00 -10.01
N LEU A 50 -12.69 -3.73 -10.87
CA LEU A 50 -13.87 -4.51 -10.55
C LEU A 50 -13.53 -6.00 -10.50
N PHE A 51 -13.47 -6.57 -9.30
CA PHE A 51 -13.38 -8.01 -9.07
C PHE A 51 -14.76 -8.63 -9.17
N SER A 52 -15.09 -9.19 -10.33
CA SER A 52 -16.44 -9.70 -10.62
C SER A 52 -16.67 -11.17 -10.20
N GLY A 53 -15.64 -11.85 -9.73
CA GLY A 53 -15.71 -13.22 -9.21
C GLY A 53 -16.43 -13.30 -7.85
N GLY A 54 -17.08 -14.43 -7.60
CA GLY A 54 -17.64 -14.75 -6.27
C GLY A 54 -18.86 -13.93 -5.83
N ALA A 55 -19.50 -13.18 -6.74
CA ALA A 55 -20.71 -12.42 -6.43
C ALA A 55 -21.87 -13.34 -6.01
N ARG A 56 -22.36 -13.17 -4.77
CA ARG A 56 -23.56 -13.86 -4.26
C ARG A 56 -24.85 -13.18 -4.71
N PHE A 57 -24.84 -11.86 -4.72
CA PHE A 57 -25.96 -11.03 -5.13
C PHE A 57 -25.56 -10.11 -6.27
N ARG A 58 -26.53 -9.70 -7.09
CA ARG A 58 -26.33 -8.81 -8.23
C ARG A 58 -27.46 -7.80 -8.32
N PRO A 59 -27.17 -6.54 -8.60
CA PRO A 59 -28.22 -5.56 -8.82
C PRO A 59 -29.03 -5.90 -10.07
N GLY A 60 -30.33 -5.59 -10.05
CA GLY A 60 -31.20 -5.74 -11.20
C GLY A 60 -30.87 -4.74 -12.31
N TRP A 61 -31.19 -5.09 -13.56
CA TRP A 61 -30.93 -4.25 -14.74
C TRP A 61 -31.55 -2.85 -14.62
N SER A 62 -32.79 -2.75 -14.14
CA SER A 62 -33.50 -1.47 -14.01
C SER A 62 -32.87 -0.52 -12.99
N TRP A 63 -32.30 -1.05 -11.90
CA TRP A 63 -31.51 -0.23 -10.98
C TRP A 63 -30.22 0.22 -11.65
N LEU A 64 -29.55 -0.69 -12.35
CA LEU A 64 -28.25 -0.40 -12.93
C LEU A 64 -28.33 0.69 -14.01
N PHE A 65 -29.35 0.66 -14.86
CA PHE A 65 -29.61 1.74 -15.81
C PHE A 65 -29.88 3.09 -15.12
N ARG A 66 -30.61 3.10 -14.00
CA ARG A 66 -30.86 4.32 -13.20
C ARG A 66 -29.56 4.86 -12.61
N ALA A 67 -28.82 4.03 -11.89
CA ALA A 67 -27.55 4.38 -11.28
C ALA A 67 -26.56 4.91 -12.32
N TYR A 68 -26.47 4.22 -13.46
CA TYR A 68 -25.63 4.64 -14.57
C TYR A 68 -26.04 5.97 -15.21
N ASN A 69 -27.35 6.25 -15.31
CA ASN A 69 -27.84 7.53 -15.82
C ASN A 69 -27.67 8.68 -14.82
N GLN A 70 -27.61 8.38 -13.51
CA GLN A 70 -27.26 9.34 -12.47
C GLN A 70 -25.76 9.67 -12.44
N LEU A 71 -24.89 8.75 -12.88
CA LEU A 71 -23.46 9.01 -13.06
C LEU A 71 -23.23 10.06 -14.17
N GLY A 72 -23.07 11.32 -13.75
CA GLY A 72 -22.84 12.46 -14.61
C GLY A 72 -21.57 12.40 -15.48
N ARG A 73 -21.31 13.44 -16.28
CA ARG A 73 -20.15 13.50 -17.18
C ARG A 73 -18.80 13.37 -16.45
N LYS A 74 -18.70 13.82 -15.20
CA LYS A 74 -17.47 13.82 -14.39
C LYS A 74 -16.86 12.41 -14.22
N TYR A 75 -17.68 11.41 -13.88
CA TYR A 75 -17.27 10.01 -13.73
C TYR A 75 -16.66 9.42 -15.01
N LYS A 76 -17.23 9.77 -16.17
CA LYS A 76 -16.78 9.22 -17.46
C LYS A 76 -15.50 9.90 -17.96
N LYS A 77 -15.34 11.20 -17.68
CA LYS A 77 -14.20 12.01 -18.10
C LYS A 77 -12.93 11.63 -17.34
N ASN A 78 -13.03 11.57 -16.01
CA ASN A 78 -11.89 11.44 -15.11
C ASN A 78 -11.43 10.00 -14.91
N LEU A 79 -12.29 9.00 -15.18
CA LEU A 79 -11.87 7.61 -15.27
C LEU A 79 -10.80 7.45 -16.37
N LYS A 80 -9.66 6.84 -16.08
CA LYS A 80 -8.61 6.57 -17.08
C LYS A 80 -8.54 5.11 -17.50
N ARG A 81 -8.65 4.21 -16.53
CA ARG A 81 -8.67 2.76 -16.77
C ARG A 81 -9.75 2.10 -15.92
N LEU A 82 -10.41 1.10 -16.50
CA LEU A 82 -11.39 0.25 -15.85
C LEU A 82 -10.96 -1.20 -16.08
N TYR A 83 -10.44 -1.84 -15.05
CA TYR A 83 -10.10 -3.25 -15.07
C TYR A 83 -11.28 -4.08 -14.58
N VAL A 84 -11.70 -5.06 -15.37
CA VAL A 84 -12.70 -6.04 -14.96
C VAL A 84 -12.01 -7.39 -14.82
N VAL A 85 -11.89 -7.84 -13.58
CA VAL A 85 -11.19 -9.07 -13.21
C VAL A 85 -12.20 -10.22 -13.12
N HIS A 86 -11.82 -11.36 -13.70
CA HIS A 86 -12.65 -12.56 -13.82
C HIS A 86 -14.03 -12.32 -14.46
N PRO A 87 -14.10 -11.66 -15.63
CA PRO A 87 -15.35 -11.17 -16.21
C PRO A 87 -16.37 -12.30 -16.40
N SER A 88 -17.44 -12.25 -15.62
CA SER A 88 -18.60 -13.12 -15.81
C SER A 88 -19.42 -12.69 -17.03
N ILE A 89 -20.24 -13.60 -17.57
CA ILE A 89 -21.15 -13.31 -18.70
C ILE A 89 -22.03 -12.09 -18.38
N TRP A 90 -22.53 -11.98 -17.15
CA TRP A 90 -23.35 -10.85 -16.69
C TRP A 90 -22.59 -9.52 -16.76
N VAL A 91 -21.32 -9.48 -16.35
CA VAL A 91 -20.50 -8.25 -16.44
C VAL A 91 -20.12 -7.93 -17.88
N ARG A 92 -19.87 -8.93 -18.73
CA ARG A 92 -19.61 -8.69 -20.15
C ARG A 92 -20.82 -8.04 -20.82
N LEU A 93 -22.02 -8.58 -20.58
CA LEU A 93 -23.28 -8.01 -21.07
C LEU A 93 -23.51 -6.59 -20.56
N LEU A 94 -23.24 -6.36 -19.28
CA LEU A 94 -23.29 -5.03 -18.69
C LEU A 94 -22.34 -4.06 -19.40
N MET A 95 -21.09 -4.46 -19.61
CA MET A 95 -20.08 -3.62 -20.24
C MET A 95 -20.38 -3.38 -21.72
N ASP A 96 -20.93 -4.36 -22.44
CA ASP A 96 -21.32 -4.20 -23.85
C ASP A 96 -22.53 -3.28 -24.00
N MET A 97 -23.50 -3.35 -23.07
CA MET A 97 -24.57 -2.36 -22.95
C MET A 97 -24.00 -0.95 -22.66
N MET A 98 -23.01 -0.83 -21.76
CA MET A 98 -22.33 0.42 -21.49
C MET A 98 -21.57 0.94 -22.73
N LYS A 99 -20.96 0.08 -23.55
CA LYS A 99 -20.29 0.49 -24.80
C LYS A 99 -21.25 1.01 -25.87
N ALA A 100 -22.48 0.48 -25.93
CA ALA A 100 -23.48 0.94 -26.89
C ALA A 100 -23.98 2.37 -26.59
N VAL A 101 -23.86 2.81 -25.33
CA VAL A 101 -24.36 4.12 -24.85
C VAL A 101 -23.22 5.11 -24.55
N ILE A 102 -21.97 4.64 -24.38
CA ILE A 102 -20.80 5.48 -24.08
C ILE A 102 -19.89 5.59 -25.31
N SER A 103 -19.43 6.81 -25.58
CA SER A 103 -18.42 7.14 -26.60
C SER A 103 -17.33 6.06 -26.76
N PRO A 104 -16.87 5.78 -27.99
CA PRO A 104 -15.74 4.89 -28.26
C PRO A 104 -14.48 5.17 -27.42
N LYS A 105 -14.31 6.42 -26.95
CA LYS A 105 -13.22 6.83 -26.05
C LYS A 105 -13.24 6.13 -24.70
N PHE A 106 -14.41 5.79 -24.16
CA PHE A 106 -14.53 5.06 -22.90
C PHE A 106 -14.31 3.56 -23.09
N ALA A 107 -14.77 2.98 -24.19
CA ALA A 107 -14.54 1.57 -24.49
C ALA A 107 -13.04 1.24 -24.53
N ARG A 108 -12.19 2.20 -24.95
CA ARG A 108 -10.73 2.09 -24.91
C ARG A 108 -10.12 2.09 -23.51
N LYS A 109 -10.87 2.49 -22.49
CA LYS A 109 -10.44 2.49 -21.08
C LYS A 109 -10.73 1.16 -20.38
N LEU A 110 -11.55 0.31 -20.97
CA LEU A 110 -11.97 -0.96 -20.39
C LEU A 110 -11.00 -2.08 -20.76
N THR A 111 -10.44 -2.72 -19.73
CA THR A 111 -9.52 -3.85 -19.87
C THR A 111 -10.07 -5.05 -19.10
N TYR A 112 -10.22 -6.17 -19.79
CA TYR A 112 -10.61 -7.44 -19.16
C TYR A 112 -9.38 -8.22 -18.74
N VAL A 113 -9.39 -8.72 -17.51
CA VAL A 113 -8.28 -9.51 -16.96
C VAL A 113 -8.84 -10.82 -16.39
N SER A 114 -8.23 -11.94 -16.77
CA SER A 114 -8.70 -13.28 -16.39
C SER A 114 -8.09 -13.82 -15.09
N THR A 115 -6.95 -13.30 -14.65
CA THR A 115 -6.17 -13.78 -13.50
C THR A 115 -5.65 -12.63 -12.63
N LEU A 116 -5.33 -12.90 -11.35
CA LEU A 116 -4.68 -11.91 -10.49
C LEU A 116 -3.25 -11.63 -10.94
N SER A 117 -2.51 -12.62 -11.47
CA SER A 117 -1.18 -12.37 -12.07
C SER A 117 -1.24 -11.38 -13.23
N GLY A 118 -2.23 -11.52 -14.13
CA GLY A 118 -2.43 -10.58 -15.24
C GLY A 118 -2.88 -9.19 -14.78
N LEU A 119 -3.50 -9.08 -13.60
CA LEU A 119 -3.81 -7.78 -13.02
C LEU A 119 -2.57 -7.16 -12.39
N ALA A 120 -1.74 -7.97 -11.74
CA ALA A 120 -0.48 -7.55 -11.13
C ALA A 120 0.51 -6.97 -12.13
N THR A 121 0.41 -7.29 -13.43
CA THR A 121 1.16 -6.60 -14.48
C THR A 121 0.66 -5.19 -14.73
N GLU A 122 -0.64 -4.94 -14.58
CA GLU A 122 -1.28 -3.69 -15.00
C GLU A 122 -1.41 -2.65 -13.88
N ILE A 123 -1.44 -3.09 -12.62
CA ILE A 123 -1.48 -2.23 -11.44
C ILE A 123 -0.60 -2.80 -10.31
N PRO A 124 -0.15 -1.99 -9.34
CA PRO A 124 0.60 -2.49 -8.20
C PRO A 124 -0.37 -3.23 -7.25
N LEU A 125 -0.59 -4.51 -7.50
CA LEU A 125 -1.59 -5.32 -6.79
C LEU A 125 -1.27 -5.48 -5.29
N ARG A 126 0.01 -5.38 -4.91
CA ARG A 126 0.49 -5.59 -3.53
C ARG A 126 -0.04 -4.57 -2.50
N GLN A 127 -0.41 -3.37 -2.94
CA GLN A 127 -0.96 -2.34 -2.05
C GLN A 127 -2.47 -2.53 -1.78
N ILE A 128 -3.12 -3.49 -2.45
CA ILE A 128 -4.57 -3.71 -2.36
C ILE A 128 -4.85 -4.89 -1.42
N GLU A 129 -5.60 -4.65 -0.35
CA GLU A 129 -6.11 -5.71 0.51
C GLU A 129 -7.31 -6.42 -0.15
N LEU A 130 -7.03 -7.54 -0.81
CA LEU A 130 -8.07 -8.34 -1.45
C LEU A 130 -8.75 -9.30 -0.46
N PRO A 131 -10.09 -9.42 -0.50
CA PRO A 131 -10.81 -10.38 0.33
C PRO A 131 -10.43 -11.84 -0.01
N PRO A 132 -10.45 -12.78 0.96
CA PRO A 132 -10.15 -14.19 0.71
C PRO A 132 -10.99 -14.83 -0.41
N ALA A 133 -12.24 -14.39 -0.55
CA ALA A 133 -13.14 -14.87 -1.61
C ALA A 133 -12.62 -14.59 -3.03
N VAL A 134 -11.87 -13.51 -3.24
CA VAL A 134 -11.27 -13.17 -4.53
C VAL A 134 -10.16 -14.16 -4.87
N TYR A 135 -9.27 -14.45 -3.91
CA TYR A 135 -8.21 -15.46 -4.07
C TYR A 135 -8.79 -16.85 -4.32
N GLN A 136 -9.81 -17.25 -3.55
CA GLN A 136 -10.50 -18.53 -3.75
C GLN A 136 -11.12 -18.65 -5.15
N TYR A 137 -11.69 -17.57 -5.68
CA TYR A 137 -12.25 -17.58 -7.03
C TYR A 137 -11.16 -17.63 -8.11
N ASN A 138 -10.03 -16.95 -7.87
CA ASN A 138 -8.87 -16.95 -8.76
C ASN A 138 -8.23 -18.34 -8.93
N LEU A 139 -8.34 -19.23 -7.93
CA LEU A 139 -7.88 -20.63 -8.01
C LEU A 139 -8.47 -21.42 -9.19
N LYS A 140 -9.60 -20.97 -9.75
CA LYS A 140 -10.19 -21.57 -10.96
C LYS A 140 -9.38 -21.28 -12.24
N TYR A 141 -8.51 -20.27 -12.21
CA TYR A 141 -7.77 -19.77 -13.36
C TYR A 141 -6.25 -19.91 -13.18
N GLU A 142 -5.73 -19.79 -11.96
CA GLU A 142 -4.31 -19.99 -11.65
C GLU A 142 -4.11 -20.58 -10.24
N SER A 143 -3.11 -21.44 -10.08
CA SER A 143 -2.80 -22.10 -8.80
C SER A 143 -2.08 -21.20 -7.79
N SER A 144 -1.37 -20.18 -8.28
CA SER A 144 -0.66 -19.20 -7.46
C SER A 144 -0.60 -17.86 -8.20
N VAL A 145 -0.60 -16.76 -7.45
CA VAL A 145 -0.47 -15.41 -8.01
C VAL A 145 1.01 -15.13 -8.24
N THR A 146 1.37 -14.90 -9.51
CA THR A 146 2.70 -14.46 -9.91
C THR A 146 2.68 -12.95 -10.06
N TYR A 147 3.52 -12.28 -9.28
CA TYR A 147 3.72 -10.85 -9.44
C TYR A 147 4.83 -10.65 -10.46
N PRO A 148 4.70 -9.72 -11.41
CA PRO A 148 5.85 -9.34 -12.24
C PRO A 148 7.00 -8.90 -11.31
N PRO A 149 8.27 -9.04 -11.74
CA PRO A 149 9.34 -8.23 -11.15
C PRO A 149 8.83 -6.79 -11.19
N ALA A 150 8.90 -6.04 -10.09
CA ALA A 150 8.10 -4.82 -9.98
C ALA A 150 8.31 -4.00 -11.26
N ARG A 151 7.23 -3.64 -11.94
CA ARG A 151 7.35 -2.76 -13.10
C ARG A 151 7.99 -1.51 -12.52
N SER A 152 9.24 -1.25 -12.88
CA SER A 152 10.04 -0.10 -12.47
C SER A 152 9.11 1.09 -12.31
N ILE A 153 8.70 1.36 -11.08
CA ILE A 153 8.01 2.61 -10.79
C ILE A 153 9.04 3.63 -11.24
N LYS A 154 8.73 4.41 -12.28
CA LYS A 154 9.58 5.50 -12.77
C LYS A 154 9.60 6.62 -11.73
N GLN A 155 9.89 6.31 -10.48
CA GLN A 155 10.35 7.25 -9.48
C GLN A 155 11.85 7.02 -9.34
N PRO A 156 12.68 7.50 -10.30
CA PRO A 156 14.09 7.63 -10.03
C PRO A 156 14.28 8.54 -8.80
N CYS A 157 15.30 8.23 -8.01
CA CYS A 157 15.75 8.87 -6.77
C CYS A 157 14.84 8.63 -5.56
N MET A 158 14.76 7.40 -5.05
CA MET A 158 13.95 7.09 -3.84
C MET A 158 14.53 7.71 -2.56
N PHE A 159 15.86 7.84 -2.47
CA PHE A 159 16.53 8.42 -1.31
C PHE A 159 16.63 9.95 -1.43
N LYS A 160 16.70 10.65 -0.30
CA LYS A 160 16.85 12.12 -0.21
C LYS A 160 15.71 12.92 -0.83
N ARG A 161 14.52 12.33 -0.96
CA ARG A 161 13.32 13.04 -1.41
C ARG A 161 12.33 13.28 -0.27
N PRO A 162 11.59 14.40 -0.32
CA PRO A 162 10.50 14.67 0.61
C PRO A 162 9.44 13.54 0.59
N LEU A 163 8.86 13.23 1.76
CA LEU A 163 7.91 12.13 1.90
C LEU A 163 6.61 12.34 1.14
N ASP A 164 6.14 13.58 1.06
CA ASP A 164 4.98 14.01 0.27
C ASP A 164 5.20 13.80 -1.23
N GLU A 165 6.42 13.96 -1.73
CA GLU A 165 6.73 13.64 -3.13
C GLU A 165 6.72 12.13 -3.40
N ILE A 166 7.29 11.33 -2.49
CA ILE A 166 7.39 9.88 -2.65
C ILE A 166 6.01 9.23 -2.47
N MET A 167 5.33 9.58 -1.38
CA MET A 167 4.09 8.95 -0.93
C MET A 167 2.83 9.67 -1.44
N GLY A 168 2.97 10.84 -2.07
CA GLY A 168 1.83 11.65 -2.51
C GLY A 168 1.11 12.33 -1.34
N GLU A 169 0.12 13.17 -1.68
CA GLU A 169 -0.75 13.82 -0.69
C GLU A 169 -1.42 12.76 0.21
N ASP A 170 -1.31 12.93 1.53
CA ASP A 170 -1.80 12.01 2.56
C ASP A 170 -1.41 10.52 2.40
N GLY A 171 -0.37 10.22 1.62
CA GLY A 171 0.06 8.84 1.35
C GLY A 171 -0.68 8.14 0.20
N ALA A 172 -1.29 8.90 -0.71
CA ALA A 172 -2.03 8.36 -1.85
C ALA A 172 -1.23 7.38 -2.73
N HIS A 173 0.09 7.56 -2.86
CA HIS A 173 0.98 6.66 -3.62
C HIS A 173 1.46 5.44 -2.81
N GLY A 174 1.06 5.32 -1.53
CA GLY A 174 1.46 4.23 -0.65
C GLY A 174 2.84 4.42 0.00
N TYR A 175 3.39 3.33 0.53
CA TYR A 175 4.68 3.33 1.21
C TYR A 175 5.85 3.36 0.21
N PRO A 176 6.99 4.01 0.54
CA PRO A 176 8.20 3.95 -0.27
C PRO A 176 8.63 2.51 -0.53
N LEU A 177 8.92 2.17 -1.78
CA LEU A 177 9.22 0.80 -2.20
C LEU A 177 10.37 0.17 -1.41
N VAL A 178 11.44 0.93 -1.13
CA VAL A 178 12.57 0.47 -0.30
C VAL A 178 12.13 0.07 1.11
N VAL A 179 11.16 0.79 1.69
CA VAL A 179 10.62 0.47 3.01
C VAL A 179 9.78 -0.80 2.94
N VAL A 180 8.90 -0.92 1.94
CA VAL A 180 8.05 -2.11 1.76
C VAL A 180 8.92 -3.35 1.57
N GLU A 181 9.81 -3.35 0.58
CA GLU A 181 10.62 -4.50 0.23
C GLU A 181 11.55 -4.92 1.38
N CYS A 182 12.21 -3.97 2.06
CA CYS A 182 13.04 -4.30 3.22
C CYS A 182 12.21 -4.88 4.36
N VAL A 183 11.06 -4.28 4.69
CA VAL A 183 10.19 -4.76 5.79
C VAL A 183 9.63 -6.14 5.47
N GLU A 184 9.18 -6.38 4.23
CA GLU A 184 8.65 -7.68 3.81
C GLU A 184 9.71 -8.77 3.86
N VAL A 185 10.93 -8.51 3.35
CA VAL A 185 12.02 -9.50 3.43
C VAL A 185 12.46 -9.77 4.87
N LEU A 186 12.44 -8.75 5.74
CA LEU A 186 12.72 -8.93 7.16
C LEU A 186 11.59 -9.69 7.90
N ARG A 187 10.33 -9.53 7.48
CA ARG A 187 9.14 -10.20 8.07
C ARG A 187 8.88 -11.60 7.53
N LYS A 188 9.28 -11.92 6.31
CA LYS A 188 8.90 -13.16 5.61
C LYS A 188 9.21 -14.38 6.49
N TYR A 189 8.15 -15.03 6.94
CA TYR A 189 8.14 -16.18 7.87
C TYR A 189 9.06 -17.35 7.46
N GLY A 190 9.47 -17.42 6.18
CA GLY A 190 10.43 -18.40 5.65
C GLY A 190 11.88 -18.24 6.13
N ARG A 191 12.23 -17.15 6.82
CA ARG A 191 13.45 -17.08 7.64
C ARG A 191 13.07 -16.89 9.11
N TRP A 192 12.98 -18.01 9.82
CA TRP A 192 13.40 -18.13 11.23
C TRP A 192 14.84 -17.61 11.49
N MET A 193 15.51 -17.02 10.51
CA MET A 193 16.89 -16.52 10.56
C MET A 193 17.02 -14.99 10.51
N SER A 194 16.08 -14.23 9.94
CA SER A 194 16.23 -12.75 9.86
C SER A 194 15.83 -12.07 11.15
N LEU A 195 14.63 -12.34 11.68
CA LEU A 195 14.20 -11.79 12.98
C LEU A 195 14.95 -12.40 14.17
N ASN A 196 15.55 -13.58 14.00
CA ASN A 196 16.42 -14.20 15.02
C ASN A 196 17.91 -13.86 14.80
N HIS A 197 18.23 -13.08 13.75
CA HIS A 197 19.62 -12.70 13.49
C HIS A 197 20.13 -11.85 14.65
N GLU A 198 21.11 -12.39 15.37
CA GLU A 198 21.69 -11.73 16.52
C GLU A 198 22.19 -10.33 16.14
N GLY A 199 21.72 -9.31 16.87
CA GLY A 199 22.09 -7.92 16.64
C GLY A 199 21.55 -7.32 15.34
N ILE A 200 20.41 -7.79 14.82
CA ILE A 200 19.72 -7.12 13.71
C ILE A 200 19.52 -5.61 14.01
N PHE A 201 19.69 -4.75 13.00
CA PHE A 201 19.79 -3.27 13.13
C PHE A 201 21.02 -2.72 13.87
N ARG A 202 21.72 -3.52 14.68
CA ARG A 202 22.97 -3.11 15.36
C ARG A 202 24.21 -3.40 14.51
N LYS A 203 24.27 -4.56 13.86
CA LYS A 203 25.40 -4.98 13.03
C LYS A 203 25.53 -4.12 11.77
N SER A 204 26.77 -3.81 11.40
CA SER A 204 27.12 -3.08 10.18
C SER A 204 26.89 -3.93 8.93
N ALA A 205 26.66 -3.25 7.81
CA ALA A 205 26.56 -3.86 6.48
C ALA A 205 27.88 -3.75 5.71
N SER A 206 28.03 -4.59 4.69
CA SER A 206 29.05 -4.40 3.65
C SER A 206 28.81 -3.07 2.93
N SER A 207 29.83 -2.21 2.91
CA SER A 207 29.73 -0.86 2.33
C SER A 207 29.59 -0.90 0.80
N GLY A 208 30.08 -1.95 0.15
CA GLY A 208 29.91 -2.18 -1.30
C GLY A 208 28.48 -2.54 -1.64
N ASP A 209 27.94 -3.56 -0.98
CA ASP A 209 26.58 -4.08 -1.24
C ASP A 209 25.53 -3.03 -0.91
N LEU A 210 25.71 -2.31 0.21
CA LEU A 210 24.81 -1.21 0.58
C LEU A 210 24.78 -0.11 -0.47
N LYS A 211 25.94 0.29 -1.02
CA LYS A 211 26.01 1.30 -2.09
C LYS A 211 25.33 0.81 -3.37
N GLN A 212 25.55 -0.45 -3.74
CA GLN A 212 24.93 -1.05 -4.92
C GLN A 212 23.40 -1.12 -4.78
N LEU A 213 22.91 -1.58 -3.63
CA LEU A 213 21.48 -1.64 -3.32
C LEU A 213 20.83 -0.27 -3.34
N ARG A 214 21.41 0.70 -2.61
CA ARG A 214 20.93 2.09 -2.60
C ARG A 214 20.85 2.65 -4.02
N ALA A 215 21.90 2.46 -4.82
CA ALA A 215 21.92 2.91 -6.21
C ALA A 215 20.87 2.18 -7.08
N ALA A 216 20.59 0.91 -6.84
CA ALA A 216 19.55 0.17 -7.55
C ALA A 216 18.17 0.76 -7.26
N PHE A 217 17.85 1.05 -6.00
CA PHE A 217 16.60 1.74 -5.63
C PHE A 217 16.50 3.15 -6.21
N ASP A 218 17.57 3.94 -6.12
CA ASP A 218 17.61 5.29 -6.71
C ASP A 218 17.45 5.26 -8.24
N ASN A 219 17.96 4.25 -8.92
CA ASN A 219 17.84 4.18 -10.38
C ASN A 219 16.55 3.48 -10.86
N GLY A 220 15.62 3.13 -9.96
CA GLY A 220 14.41 2.36 -10.29
C GLY A 220 14.72 0.96 -10.82
N LYS A 221 15.86 0.39 -10.42
CA LYS A 221 16.39 -0.93 -10.79
C LYS A 221 16.33 -1.92 -9.62
N CYS A 222 15.52 -1.65 -8.60
CA CYS A 222 15.37 -2.54 -7.44
C CYS A 222 14.93 -3.96 -7.85
N ASP A 223 14.21 -4.11 -8.96
CA ASP A 223 13.74 -5.40 -9.47
C ASP A 223 14.83 -6.30 -10.04
N LEU A 224 15.99 -5.70 -10.35
CA LEU A 224 17.18 -6.43 -10.76
C LEU A 224 17.98 -6.94 -9.57
N VAL A 225 17.61 -6.55 -8.35
CA VAL A 225 18.29 -6.96 -7.13
C VAL A 225 17.39 -7.86 -6.31
N ASP A 226 17.80 -9.11 -6.16
CA ASP A 226 17.14 -10.02 -5.25
C ASP A 226 17.57 -9.74 -3.81
N LEU A 227 16.74 -8.99 -3.08
CA LEU A 227 16.95 -8.73 -1.65
C LEU A 227 16.94 -10.00 -0.81
N GLU A 228 16.29 -11.07 -1.26
CA GLU A 228 16.26 -12.34 -0.53
C GLU A 228 17.62 -13.04 -0.54
N THR A 229 18.55 -12.65 -1.41
CA THR A 229 19.94 -13.14 -1.40
C THR A 229 20.87 -12.35 -0.48
N GLN A 230 20.41 -11.18 0.00
CA GLN A 230 21.22 -10.27 0.80
C GLN A 230 21.25 -10.67 2.28
N ASP A 231 22.31 -10.23 2.97
CA ASP A 231 22.43 -10.38 4.42
C ASP A 231 21.38 -9.53 5.15
N SER A 232 20.79 -10.08 6.21
CA SER A 232 19.78 -9.38 7.01
C SER A 232 20.32 -8.06 7.60
N SER A 233 21.61 -7.99 7.93
CA SER A 233 22.27 -6.75 8.38
C SER A 233 22.31 -5.69 7.27
N THR A 234 22.55 -6.08 6.02
CA THR A 234 22.55 -5.17 4.87
C THR A 234 21.17 -4.60 4.62
N ILE A 235 20.12 -5.44 4.65
CA ILE A 235 18.73 -5.01 4.49
C ILE A 235 18.31 -4.08 5.64
N ALA A 236 18.68 -4.43 6.88
CA ALA A 236 18.42 -3.61 8.06
C ALA A 236 19.08 -2.23 7.98
N VAL A 237 20.33 -2.16 7.50
CA VAL A 237 21.05 -0.89 7.31
C VAL A 237 20.46 -0.09 6.15
N LEU A 238 20.08 -0.73 5.03
CA LEU A 238 19.42 -0.07 3.91
C LEU A 238 18.10 0.58 4.34
N LEU A 239 17.31 -0.13 5.15
CA LEU A 239 16.07 0.40 5.71
C LEU A 239 16.33 1.61 6.60
N LYS A 240 17.29 1.54 7.53
CA LYS A 240 17.65 2.69 8.38
C LYS A 240 18.15 3.88 7.56
N LEU A 241 18.95 3.61 6.53
CA LEU A 241 19.53 4.62 5.66
C LEU A 241 18.45 5.44 4.95
N PHE A 242 17.33 4.81 4.56
CA PHE A 242 16.22 5.55 3.96
C PHE A 242 15.70 6.65 4.90
N PHE A 243 15.47 6.34 6.17
CA PHE A 243 15.00 7.31 7.16
C PHE A 243 16.05 8.37 7.48
N HIS A 244 17.30 7.96 7.62
CA HIS A 244 18.42 8.86 7.89
C HIS A 244 18.64 9.88 6.75
N GLU A 245 18.39 9.48 5.50
CA GLU A 245 18.56 10.36 4.34
C GLU A 245 17.31 11.17 3.99
N LEU A 246 16.23 11.12 4.77
CA LEU A 246 15.07 11.98 4.55
C LEU A 246 15.47 13.46 4.71
N PRO A 247 15.04 14.37 3.80
CA PRO A 247 15.33 15.80 3.94
C PRO A 247 14.78 16.41 5.22
N VAL A 248 13.63 15.88 5.68
CA VAL A 248 13.02 16.21 6.96
C VAL A 248 12.87 14.89 7.74
N PRO A 249 13.50 14.75 8.92
CA PRO A 249 13.39 13.54 9.73
C PRO A 249 11.95 13.37 10.25
N LEU A 250 11.57 12.13 10.60
CA LEU A 250 10.21 11.84 11.07
C LEU A 250 9.85 12.62 12.34
N PHE A 251 10.82 12.81 13.23
CA PHE A 251 10.73 13.64 14.42
C PHE A 251 11.64 14.85 14.25
N SER A 252 11.14 15.88 13.57
CA SER A 252 11.87 17.12 13.33
C SER A 252 12.17 17.90 14.63
N THR A 253 12.95 18.96 14.50
CA THR A 253 13.30 19.86 15.60
C THR A 253 12.08 20.42 16.34
N SER A 254 10.93 20.60 15.66
CA SER A 254 9.69 21.05 16.31
C SER A 254 9.12 20.04 17.31
N THR A 255 9.44 18.75 17.15
CA THR A 255 9.03 17.69 18.08
C THR A 255 9.96 17.53 19.28
N TYR A 256 11.17 18.10 19.25
CA TYR A 256 12.18 17.88 20.28
C TYR A 256 11.74 18.34 21.68
N GLU A 257 11.16 19.54 21.77
CA GLU A 257 10.67 20.07 23.05
C GLU A 257 9.54 19.20 23.63
N ALA A 258 8.65 18.72 22.77
CA ALA A 258 7.60 17.79 23.19
C ALA A 258 8.18 16.45 23.69
N ILE A 259 9.19 15.91 23.01
CA ILE A 259 9.87 14.68 23.46
C ILE A 259 10.55 14.92 24.82
N ARG A 260 11.19 16.07 25.03
CA ARG A 260 11.86 16.43 26.30
C ARG A 260 10.88 16.58 27.46
N GLN A 261 9.65 16.99 27.17
CA GLN A 261 8.57 17.16 28.14
C GLN A 261 7.79 15.87 28.42
N LEU A 262 8.20 14.72 27.84
CA LEU A 262 7.56 13.43 28.09
C LEU A 262 7.52 13.16 29.60
N PRO A 263 6.33 12.89 30.19
CA PRO A 263 6.19 12.72 31.63
C PRO A 263 6.64 11.32 32.07
N VAL A 264 7.94 11.05 31.95
CA VAL A 264 8.57 9.73 32.21
C VAL A 264 8.38 9.21 33.64
N SER A 265 8.09 10.10 34.60
CA SER A 265 7.82 9.73 36.01
C SER A 265 6.34 9.43 36.28
N GLN A 266 5.45 9.57 35.31
CA GLN A 266 4.02 9.30 35.45
C GLN A 266 3.67 7.86 35.03
N GLU A 267 2.44 7.43 35.33
CA GLU A 267 1.92 6.13 34.90
C GLU A 267 1.98 5.93 33.38
N LEU A 268 2.13 4.68 32.95
CA LEU A 268 2.31 4.33 31.54
C LEU A 268 1.18 4.85 30.64
N ASP A 269 -0.07 4.81 31.12
CA ASP A 269 -1.23 5.31 30.39
C ASP A 269 -1.16 6.83 30.12
N VAL A 270 -0.58 7.58 31.06
CA VAL A 270 -0.35 9.03 30.91
C VAL A 270 0.73 9.27 29.86
N GLN A 271 1.80 8.48 29.90
CA GLN A 271 2.88 8.55 28.90
C GLN A 271 2.37 8.21 27.50
N ILE A 272 1.60 7.13 27.35
CA ILE A 272 1.01 6.70 26.08
C ILE A 272 0.10 7.80 25.52
N ARG A 273 -0.78 8.36 26.36
CA ARG A 273 -1.69 9.45 25.95
C ARG A 273 -0.92 10.67 25.49
N TYR A 274 0.14 11.04 26.20
CA TYR A 274 1.02 12.16 25.81
C TYR A 274 1.64 11.91 24.43
N VAL A 275 2.23 10.74 24.19
CA VAL A 275 2.81 10.39 22.89
C VAL A 275 1.75 10.47 21.77
N GLN A 276 0.57 9.91 22.02
CA GLN A 276 -0.52 9.92 21.04
C GLN A 276 -0.98 11.33 20.68
N GLN A 277 -1.21 12.18 21.67
CA GLN A 277 -1.82 13.51 21.49
C GLN A 277 -0.80 14.58 21.09
N THR A 278 0.42 14.52 21.62
CA THR A 278 1.41 15.59 21.49
C THR A 278 2.47 15.27 20.43
N LEU A 279 2.79 13.99 20.19
CA LEU A 279 3.80 13.61 19.18
C LEU A 279 3.17 13.07 17.89
N LEU A 280 2.20 12.15 17.99
CA LEU A 280 1.66 11.45 16.82
C LEU A 280 0.51 12.19 16.14
N ALA A 281 -0.43 12.77 16.89
CA ALA A 281 -1.57 13.49 16.30
C ALA A 281 -1.19 14.70 15.41
N PRO A 282 -0.20 15.55 15.76
CA PRO A 282 0.20 16.68 14.90
C PRO A 282 1.14 16.27 13.75
N MET A 283 1.57 15.00 13.69
CA MET A 283 2.49 14.52 12.66
C MET A 283 1.81 14.51 11.28
N PRO A 284 2.51 14.90 10.20
CA PRO A 284 2.00 14.71 8.84
C PRO A 284 1.57 13.27 8.58
N ARG A 285 0.49 13.08 7.83
CA ARG A 285 -0.11 11.75 7.61
C ARG A 285 0.89 10.74 7.06
N THR A 286 1.72 11.14 6.10
CA THR A 286 2.77 10.31 5.49
C THR A 286 3.81 9.84 6.52
N ALA A 287 4.28 10.73 7.37
CA ALA A 287 5.20 10.41 8.47
C ALA A 287 4.55 9.47 9.49
N PHE A 288 3.30 9.73 9.89
CA PHE A 288 2.56 8.87 10.83
C PHE A 288 2.40 7.43 10.28
N LEU A 289 2.06 7.32 8.99
CA LEU A 289 1.93 6.02 8.33
C LEU A 289 3.25 5.23 8.36
N LEU A 290 4.39 5.89 8.12
CA LEU A 290 5.72 5.29 8.18
C LEU A 290 6.13 4.88 9.60
N VAL A 291 5.91 5.75 10.59
CA VAL A 291 6.14 5.44 12.01
C VAL A 291 5.36 4.18 12.37
N ARG A 292 4.05 4.13 12.09
CA ARG A 292 3.21 2.96 12.37
C ARG A 292 3.75 1.69 11.71
N TYR A 293 4.16 1.79 10.45
CA TYR A 293 4.61 0.62 9.68
C TYR A 293 5.93 0.04 10.21
N VAL A 294 6.93 0.91 10.43
CA VAL A 294 8.25 0.50 10.92
C VAL A 294 8.22 0.14 12.39
N PHE A 295 7.51 0.88 13.25
CA PHE A 295 7.40 0.51 14.67
C PHE A 295 6.69 -0.83 14.85
N GLY A 296 5.79 -1.20 13.94
CA GLY A 296 5.23 -2.56 13.89
C GLY A 296 6.31 -3.63 13.64
N LEU A 297 7.28 -3.37 12.75
CA LEU A 297 8.44 -4.26 12.56
C LEU A 297 9.34 -4.29 13.80
N LEU A 298 9.66 -3.12 14.38
CA LEU A 298 10.52 -3.03 15.57
C LEU A 298 9.91 -3.75 16.77
N TYR A 299 8.58 -3.66 16.93
CA TYR A 299 7.87 -4.41 17.95
C TYR A 299 8.02 -5.92 17.77
N GLN A 300 7.86 -6.42 16.54
CA GLN A 300 8.07 -7.84 16.23
C GLN A 300 9.52 -8.28 16.51
N VAL A 301 10.51 -7.44 16.21
CA VAL A 301 11.92 -7.71 16.52
C VAL A 301 12.12 -7.78 18.03
N ALA A 302 11.57 -6.83 18.79
CA ALA A 302 11.64 -6.81 20.24
C ALA A 302 10.96 -8.01 20.92
N GLN A 303 9.86 -8.51 20.36
CA GLN A 303 9.23 -9.74 20.85
C GLN A 303 10.15 -10.97 20.72
N ASN A 304 11.08 -10.95 19.76
CA ASN A 304 12.07 -12.00 19.53
C ASN A 304 13.45 -11.69 20.16
N ALA A 305 13.51 -10.73 21.11
CA ALA A 305 14.75 -10.31 21.76
C ALA A 305 15.53 -11.45 22.46
N HIS A 306 14.84 -12.53 22.83
CA HIS A 306 15.48 -13.72 23.40
C HIS A 306 16.40 -14.46 22.42
N PHE A 307 16.17 -14.32 21.10
CA PHE A 307 17.06 -14.85 20.06
C PHE A 307 17.97 -13.76 19.49
N ASN A 308 17.39 -12.63 19.08
CA ASN A 308 18.16 -11.61 18.35
C ASN A 308 18.90 -10.60 19.26
N LEU A 309 18.68 -10.64 20.57
CA LEU A 309 19.27 -9.74 21.58
C LEU A 309 18.90 -8.26 21.45
N MET A 310 17.89 -7.92 20.66
CA MET A 310 17.44 -6.54 20.40
C MET A 310 16.14 -6.23 21.14
N THR A 311 16.28 -5.80 22.40
CA THR A 311 15.16 -5.26 23.20
C THR A 311 14.64 -3.93 22.65
N SER A 312 13.47 -3.46 23.11
CA SER A 312 12.95 -2.13 22.77
C SER A 312 13.96 -1.01 23.07
N HIS A 313 14.69 -1.12 24.17
CA HIS A 313 15.78 -0.20 24.53
C HIS A 313 16.94 -0.25 23.53
N ASN A 314 17.43 -1.45 23.18
CA ASN A 314 18.52 -1.61 22.22
C ASN A 314 18.13 -1.10 20.83
N LEU A 315 16.89 -1.34 20.41
CA LEU A 315 16.35 -0.81 19.15
C LEU A 315 16.26 0.70 19.17
N ALA A 316 15.81 1.32 20.27
CA ALA A 316 15.75 2.77 20.41
C ALA A 316 17.11 3.42 20.22
N ILE A 317 18.18 2.87 20.80
CA ILE A 317 19.55 3.38 20.65
C ILE A 317 19.98 3.40 19.18
N VAL A 318 19.74 2.31 18.43
CA VAL A 318 20.24 2.20 17.05
C VAL A 318 19.34 2.88 16.02
N TRP A 319 18.06 3.09 16.35
CA TRP A 319 17.09 3.73 15.45
C TRP A 319 16.96 5.23 15.65
N ALA A 320 17.04 5.73 16.89
CA ALA A 320 16.84 7.16 17.19
C ALA A 320 17.64 8.09 16.25
N PRO A 321 18.95 7.88 15.98
CA PRO A 321 19.73 8.77 15.11
C PRO A 321 19.28 8.81 13.63
N ASN A 322 18.36 7.94 13.23
CA ASN A 322 17.81 7.89 11.88
C ASN A 322 16.39 8.47 11.81
N LEU A 323 15.79 8.81 12.96
CA LEU A 323 14.41 9.26 13.06
C LEU A 323 14.28 10.71 13.53
N VAL A 324 15.31 11.25 14.20
CA VAL A 324 15.42 12.65 14.64
C VAL A 324 16.37 13.46 13.77
#